data_AF-A3JYI3-F1
#
_entry.id   AF-A3JYI3-F1
#
_cell.length_a   1.000
_cell.length_b   1.000
_cell.length_c   1.000
_cell.angle_alpha   90.00
_cell.angle_beta   90.00
_cell.angle_gamma   90.00
#
_symmetry.space_group_name_H-M   'P 1'
#
loop_
_entity.id
_entity.type
_entity.pdbx_description
1 polymer ?
#
loop_
_entity_poly.entity_id
_entity_poly.type
_entity_poly.pdbx_seq_one_letter_code
_entity_poly.pdbx_strand_id
1 'polypeptide(L)'
;MPEPSEAELARIHDERAAIFRPAWFGNLAKGRLSLGETFWGGYVGVQLIAMPLWILAMVPAIAAESDGLVPYSLPWVLVLVFYLLQLGWTLAVTRAVLGVAPKARQAGGWRWVAMIVALVIAAQSLALIFTWVTGRL
;
A
#
# COMPACT_ATOMS: atom_id res chain seq x y z
N MET A 1 -2.18 -30.02 13.57
CA MET A 1 -0.92 -29.94 12.80
C MET A 1 0.22 -30.20 13.78
N PRO A 2 1.29 -30.90 13.39
CA PRO A 2 2.47 -31.05 14.24
C PRO A 2 3.09 -29.68 14.55
N GLU A 3 3.75 -29.57 15.69
CA GLU A 3 4.51 -28.36 16.06
C GLU A 3 5.62 -28.09 15.03
N PRO A 4 5.85 -26.83 14.61
CA PRO A 4 6.91 -26.50 13.68
C PRO A 4 8.28 -26.81 14.30
N SER A 5 9.21 -27.30 13.48
CA SER A 5 10.60 -27.51 13.94
C SER A 5 11.32 -26.17 14.19
N GLU A 6 12.37 -26.17 15.01
CA GLU A 6 13.20 -24.97 15.23
C GLU A 6 13.76 -24.39 13.93
N ALA A 7 14.17 -25.26 12.99
CA ALA A 7 14.64 -24.85 11.68
C ALA A 7 13.55 -24.16 10.85
N GLU A 8 12.31 -24.60 10.98
CA GLU A 8 11.16 -23.99 10.31
C GLU A 8 10.81 -22.63 10.91
N LEU A 9 10.90 -22.50 12.25
CA LEU A 9 10.73 -21.23 12.94
C LEU A 9 11.82 -20.21 12.55
N ALA A 10 13.08 -20.64 12.46
CA ALA A 10 14.19 -19.79 12.02
C ALA A 10 13.96 -19.28 10.60
N ARG A 11 13.56 -20.15 9.66
CA ARG A 11 13.24 -19.75 8.28
C ARG A 11 12.09 -18.74 8.23
N ILE A 12 11.01 -18.96 8.98
CA ILE A 12 9.88 -18.02 9.05
C ILE A 12 10.35 -16.66 9.60
N HIS A 13 11.26 -16.66 10.58
CA HIS A 13 11.80 -15.44 11.13
C HIS A 13 12.59 -14.65 10.09
N ASP A 14 13.46 -15.32 9.34
CA ASP A 14 14.28 -14.70 8.28
C ASP A 14 13.41 -14.13 7.14
N GLU A 15 12.38 -14.88 6.72
CA GLU A 15 11.41 -14.42 5.72
C GLU A 15 10.66 -13.17 6.20
N ARG A 16 10.23 -13.14 7.47
CA ARG A 16 9.53 -11.98 8.06
C ARG A 16 10.45 -10.78 8.24
N ALA A 17 11.71 -11.00 8.60
CA ALA A 17 12.71 -9.92 8.73
C ALA A 17 13.02 -9.24 7.39
N ALA A 18 12.72 -9.89 6.26
CA ALA A 18 12.88 -9.30 4.93
C ALA A 18 11.73 -8.37 4.54
N ILE A 19 10.58 -8.43 5.21
CA ILE A 19 9.40 -7.61 4.89
C ILE A 19 9.72 -6.12 5.14
N PHE A 20 9.21 -5.24 4.26
CA PHE A 20 9.45 -3.79 4.28
C PHE A 20 10.91 -3.33 4.11
N ARG A 21 11.84 -4.23 3.76
CA ARG A 21 13.16 -3.80 3.28
C ARG A 21 13.04 -3.23 1.86
N PRO A 22 13.94 -2.34 1.41
CA PRO A 22 13.88 -1.77 0.05
C PRO A 22 13.72 -2.81 -1.07
N ALA A 23 14.41 -3.96 -0.95
CA ALA A 23 14.29 -5.07 -1.90
C ALA A 23 12.88 -5.69 -1.93
N TRP A 24 12.18 -5.72 -0.80
CA TRP A 24 10.81 -6.24 -0.71
C TRP A 24 9.84 -5.41 -1.54
N PHE A 25 9.93 -4.08 -1.47
CA PHE A 25 9.10 -3.18 -2.30
C PHE A 25 9.35 -3.43 -3.80
N GLY A 26 10.61 -3.61 -4.19
CA GLY A 26 10.97 -3.94 -5.57
C GLY A 26 10.41 -5.29 -6.03
N ASN A 27 10.43 -6.30 -5.15
CA ASN A 27 9.86 -7.61 -5.44
C ASN A 27 8.33 -7.57 -5.51
N LEU A 28 7.68 -6.82 -4.62
CA LEU A 28 6.24 -6.61 -4.63
C LEU A 28 5.81 -5.93 -5.92
N ALA A 29 6.39 -4.79 -6.25
CA ALA A 29 6.04 -4.02 -7.45
C ALA A 29 6.26 -4.81 -8.74
N LYS A 30 7.18 -5.78 -8.75
CA LYS A 30 7.44 -6.69 -9.87
C LYS A 30 6.53 -7.94 -9.88
N GLY A 31 5.67 -8.13 -8.87
CA GLY A 31 4.83 -9.32 -8.74
C GLY A 31 5.66 -10.59 -8.53
N ARG A 32 6.75 -10.51 -7.75
CA ARG A 32 7.63 -11.65 -7.42
C ARG A 32 7.32 -12.28 -6.07
N LEU A 33 6.42 -11.68 -5.30
CA LEU A 33 5.97 -12.21 -4.02
C LEU A 33 4.77 -13.14 -4.21
N SER A 34 4.40 -13.86 -3.15
CA SER A 34 3.16 -14.65 -3.15
C SER A 34 1.94 -13.74 -3.35
N LEU A 35 0.81 -14.33 -3.75
CA LEU A 35 -0.44 -13.57 -3.90
C LEU A 35 -0.84 -12.88 -2.58
N GLY A 36 -0.71 -13.60 -1.47
CA GLY A 36 -1.06 -13.09 -0.14
C GLY A 36 -0.21 -11.89 0.25
N GLU A 37 1.11 -11.97 0.09
CA GLU A 37 2.02 -10.86 0.38
C GLU A 37 1.82 -9.68 -0.55
N THR A 38 1.62 -9.94 -1.85
CA THR A 38 1.39 -8.89 -2.84
C THR A 38 0.10 -8.12 -2.52
N PHE A 39 -0.98 -8.84 -2.21
CA PHE A 39 -2.28 -8.22 -1.91
C PHE A 39 -2.31 -7.60 -0.51
N TRP A 40 -2.14 -8.40 0.55
CA TRP A 40 -2.26 -7.93 1.94
C TRP A 40 -1.09 -7.04 2.34
N GLY A 41 0.14 -7.43 2.01
CA GLY A 41 1.31 -6.60 2.28
C GLY A 41 1.26 -5.29 1.51
N GLY A 42 0.83 -5.33 0.24
CA GLY A 42 0.71 -4.16 -0.61
C GLY A 42 -0.34 -3.17 -0.13
N TYR A 43 -1.57 -3.61 0.13
CA TYR A 43 -2.67 -2.70 0.50
C TYR A 43 -2.75 -2.41 2.00
N VAL A 44 -2.62 -3.42 2.85
CA VAL A 44 -2.81 -3.26 4.30
C VAL A 44 -1.47 -2.99 4.98
N GLY A 45 -0.45 -3.81 4.68
CA GLY A 45 0.85 -3.73 5.32
C GLY A 45 1.50 -2.34 5.17
N VAL A 46 1.57 -1.81 3.95
CA VAL A 46 2.15 -0.48 3.71
C VAL A 46 1.31 0.64 4.35
N GLN A 47 -0.02 0.52 4.39
CA GLN A 47 -0.87 1.54 5.01
C GLN A 47 -0.68 1.64 6.52
N LEU A 48 -0.36 0.53 7.18
CA LEU A 48 -0.03 0.54 8.62
C LEU A 48 1.20 1.39 8.95
N ILE A 49 2.08 1.64 7.96
CA ILE A 49 3.25 2.50 8.11
C ILE A 49 2.97 3.90 7.55
N ALA A 50 2.35 3.99 6.37
CA ALA A 50 2.11 5.24 5.67
C ALA A 50 1.16 6.18 6.43
N MET A 51 0.08 5.64 7.03
CA MET A 51 -0.91 6.44 7.76
C MET A 51 -0.33 7.13 9.01
N PRO A 52 0.40 6.44 9.91
CA PRO A 52 1.07 7.12 11.02
C PRO A 52 2.07 8.19 10.56
N LEU A 53 2.90 7.90 9.55
CA LEU A 53 3.85 8.88 9.01
C LEU A 53 3.16 10.10 8.42
N TRP A 54 2.03 9.89 7.75
CA TRP A 54 1.20 10.96 7.22
C TRP A 54 0.66 11.87 8.32
N ILE A 55 0.13 11.29 9.40
CA ILE A 55 -0.37 12.06 10.55
C ILE A 55 0.76 12.87 11.19
N LEU A 56 1.94 12.27 11.35
CA LEU A 56 3.13 12.94 11.90
C LEU A 56 3.62 14.09 11.02
N ALA A 57 3.38 14.04 9.71
CA ALA A 57 3.70 15.14 8.80
C ALA A 57 2.61 16.22 8.80
N MET A 58 1.33 15.83 8.83
CA MET A 58 0.22 16.76 8.66
C MET A 58 -0.14 17.57 9.89
N VAL A 59 -0.12 16.95 11.08
CA VAL A 59 -0.50 17.66 12.31
C VAL A 59 0.40 18.87 12.55
N PRO A 60 1.75 18.76 12.44
CA PRO A 60 2.61 19.93 12.54
C PRO A 60 2.41 20.94 11.42
N ALA A 61 2.14 20.49 10.18
CA ALA A 61 1.92 21.39 9.06
C ALA A 61 0.67 22.26 9.24
N ILE A 62 -0.41 21.68 9.76
CA ILE A 62 -1.65 22.41 10.09
C ILE A 62 -1.42 23.38 11.25
N ALA A 63 -0.72 22.94 12.32
CA ALA A 63 -0.43 23.81 13.46
C ALA A 63 0.48 24.99 13.07
N ALA A 64 1.53 24.74 12.29
CA ALA A 64 2.42 25.78 11.78
C ALA A 64 1.69 26.77 10.86
N GLU A 65 0.70 26.30 10.10
CA GLU A 65 -0.13 27.15 9.25
C GLU A 65 -1.01 28.08 10.10
N SER A 66 -1.68 27.55 11.14
CA SER A 66 -2.48 28.37 12.06
C SER A 66 -1.68 29.43 12.81
N ASP A 67 -0.38 29.18 13.03
CA ASP A 67 0.54 30.13 13.68
C ASP A 67 1.20 31.10 12.67
N GLY A 68 0.87 30.99 11.37
CA GLY A 68 1.43 31.84 10.30
C GLY A 68 2.90 31.54 9.96
N LEU A 69 3.44 30.40 10.39
CA LEU A 69 4.84 29.99 10.16
C LEU A 69 5.07 29.41 8.76
N VAL A 70 4.01 28.93 8.11
CA VAL A 70 4.04 28.37 6.75
C VAL A 70 2.87 28.91 5.92
N PRO A 71 2.95 28.87 4.58
CA PRO A 71 1.84 29.29 3.73
C PRO A 71 0.59 28.42 3.94
N TYR A 72 -0.60 29.03 3.84
CA TYR A 72 -1.91 28.34 3.88
C TYR A 72 -2.02 27.16 2.90
N SER A 73 -1.25 27.18 1.80
CA SER A 73 -1.25 26.13 0.80
C SER A 73 -0.45 24.89 1.19
N LEU A 74 0.45 24.95 2.19
CA LEU A 74 1.34 23.84 2.51
C LEU A 74 0.58 22.56 2.93
N PRO A 75 -0.41 22.59 3.84
CA PRO A 75 -1.19 21.41 4.17
C PRO A 75 -1.88 20.80 2.94
N TRP A 76 -2.45 21.63 2.06
CA TRP A 76 -3.12 21.18 0.84
C TRP A 76 -2.16 20.54 -0.16
N VAL A 77 -0.94 21.08 -0.29
CA VAL A 77 0.11 20.46 -1.11
C VAL A 77 0.51 19.11 -0.54
N LEU A 78 0.66 18.99 0.78
CA LEU A 78 0.95 17.72 1.43
C LEU A 78 -0.16 16.70 1.18
N VAL A 79 -1.44 17.11 1.24
CA VAL A 79 -2.60 16.25 0.93
C VAL A 79 -2.44 15.69 -0.47
N LEU A 80 -2.23 16.57 -1.45
CA LEU A 80 -2.09 16.18 -2.85
C LEU A 80 -0.92 15.20 -3.05
N VAL A 81 0.24 15.51 -2.48
CA VAL A 81 1.43 14.64 -2.57
C VAL A 81 1.13 13.26 -2.00
N PHE A 82 0.50 13.20 -0.83
CA PHE A 82 0.14 11.93 -0.20
C PHE A 82 -0.81 11.10 -1.09
N TYR A 83 -1.88 11.71 -1.60
CA TYR A 83 -2.82 11.01 -2.48
C TYR A 83 -2.17 10.54 -3.78
N LEU A 84 -1.29 11.35 -4.39
CA LEU A 84 -0.56 10.94 -5.59
C LEU A 84 0.37 9.74 -5.34
N LEU A 85 1.10 9.74 -4.21
CA LEU A 85 1.92 8.61 -3.80
C LEU A 85 1.07 7.37 -3.54
N GLN A 86 -0.06 7.52 -2.84
CA GLN A 86 -1.01 6.45 -2.58
C GLN A 86 -1.58 5.86 -3.87
N LEU A 87 -1.91 6.70 -4.87
CA LEU A 87 -2.37 6.24 -6.17
C LEU A 87 -1.29 5.48 -6.92
N GLY A 88 -0.09 6.05 -7.02
CA GLY A 88 1.04 5.38 -7.69
C GLY A 88 1.31 4.00 -7.08
N TRP A 89 1.31 3.93 -5.74
CA TRP A 89 1.44 2.67 -5.02
C TRP A 89 0.28 1.71 -5.30
N THR A 90 -0.96 2.18 -5.19
CA THR A 90 -2.17 1.38 -5.46
C THR A 90 -2.16 0.79 -6.86
N LEU A 91 -1.79 1.57 -7.88
CA LEU A 91 -1.69 1.08 -9.26
C LEU A 91 -0.58 0.04 -9.41
N ALA A 92 0.58 0.26 -8.76
CA ALA A 92 1.67 -0.71 -8.77
C ALA A 92 1.28 -2.04 -8.11
N VAL A 93 0.63 -2.01 -6.94
CA VAL A 93 0.13 -3.19 -6.24
C VAL A 93 -0.94 -3.89 -7.08
N THR A 94 -1.90 -3.14 -7.63
CA THR A 94 -2.97 -3.69 -8.48
C THR A 94 -2.38 -4.44 -9.67
N ARG A 95 -1.42 -3.82 -10.37
CA ARG A 95 -0.72 -4.43 -11.50
C ARG A 95 0.01 -5.72 -11.09
N ALA A 96 0.65 -5.72 -9.92
CA ALA A 96 1.33 -6.90 -9.39
C ALA A 96 0.33 -8.02 -9.05
N VAL A 97 -0.79 -7.71 -8.40
CA VAL A 97 -1.86 -8.68 -8.09
C VAL A 97 -2.41 -9.29 -9.38
N LEU A 98 -2.72 -8.49 -10.40
CA LEU A 98 -3.19 -8.98 -11.70
C LEU A 98 -2.15 -9.88 -12.39
N GLY A 99 -0.86 -9.66 -12.17
CA GLY A 99 0.22 -10.50 -12.70
C GLY A 99 0.45 -11.82 -11.96
N VAL A 100 0.18 -11.85 -10.65
CA VAL A 100 0.42 -13.01 -9.78
C VAL A 100 -0.81 -13.90 -9.62
N ALA A 101 -2.01 -13.31 -9.47
CA ALA A 101 -3.24 -14.03 -9.16
C ALA A 101 -3.58 -15.16 -10.15
N PRO A 102 -3.45 -15.01 -11.48
CA PRO A 102 -3.73 -16.10 -12.41
C PRO A 102 -2.83 -17.33 -12.21
N LYS A 103 -1.60 -17.11 -11.74
CA LYS A 103 -0.58 -18.14 -11.51
C LYS A 103 -0.74 -18.83 -10.15
N ALA A 104 -1.39 -18.18 -9.18
CA ALA A 104 -1.61 -18.68 -7.83
C ALA A 104 -2.79 -19.67 -7.76
N ARG A 105 -2.69 -20.81 -8.45
CA ARG A 105 -3.76 -21.83 -8.49
C ARG A 105 -4.09 -22.40 -7.11
N GLN A 106 -3.10 -22.49 -6.22
CA GLN A 106 -3.26 -22.94 -4.84
C GLN A 106 -4.19 -22.07 -3.99
N ALA A 107 -4.43 -20.81 -4.40
CA ALA A 107 -5.35 -19.91 -3.70
C ALA A 107 -6.84 -20.16 -4.05
N GLY A 108 -7.14 -21.07 -4.98
CA GLY A 108 -8.52 -21.39 -5.36
C GLY A 108 -9.31 -20.15 -5.81
N GLY A 109 -10.52 -19.97 -5.29
CA GLY A 109 -11.38 -18.82 -5.60
C GLY A 109 -10.83 -17.47 -5.12
N TRP A 110 -9.99 -17.45 -4.06
CA TRP A 110 -9.45 -16.22 -3.49
C TRP A 110 -8.59 -15.42 -4.47
N ARG A 111 -8.00 -16.07 -5.48
CA ARG A 111 -7.24 -15.37 -6.52
C ARG A 111 -8.10 -14.37 -7.30
N TRP A 112 -9.35 -14.71 -7.54
CA TRP A 112 -10.29 -13.83 -8.26
C TRP A 112 -10.80 -12.71 -7.37
N VAL A 113 -11.09 -13.03 -6.10
CA VAL A 113 -11.46 -12.01 -5.09
C VAL A 113 -10.37 -10.96 -4.98
N ALA A 114 -9.11 -11.38 -4.85
CA ALA A 114 -7.97 -10.46 -4.78
C ALA A 114 -7.89 -9.54 -6.01
N MET A 115 -8.10 -10.07 -7.21
CA MET A 115 -8.11 -9.26 -8.45
C MET A 115 -9.27 -8.26 -8.47
N ILE A 116 -10.49 -8.70 -8.14
CA ILE A 116 -11.68 -7.83 -8.13
C ILE A 116 -11.49 -6.70 -7.12
N VAL A 117 -11.08 -7.03 -5.90
CA VAL A 117 -10.85 -6.03 -4.85
C VAL A 117 -9.73 -5.07 -5.25
N ALA A 118 -8.63 -5.56 -5.82
CA ALA A 118 -7.54 -4.72 -6.30
C ALA A 118 -8.03 -3.71 -7.36
N LEU A 119 -8.85 -4.16 -8.32
CA LEU A 119 -9.43 -3.29 -9.34
C LEU A 119 -10.39 -2.25 -8.75
N VAL A 120 -11.22 -2.64 -7.79
CA VAL A 120 -12.15 -1.72 -7.10
C VAL A 120 -11.36 -0.64 -6.34
N ILE A 121 -10.32 -1.02 -5.60
CA ILE A 121 -9.47 -0.07 -4.86
C ILE A 121 -8.76 0.89 -5.83
N ALA A 122 -8.27 0.38 -6.97
CA ALA A 122 -7.66 1.22 -7.99
C ALA A 122 -8.65 2.21 -8.60
N ALA A 123 -9.86 1.75 -8.95
CA ALA A 123 -10.91 2.60 -9.49
C ALA A 123 -11.34 3.67 -8.48
N GLN A 124 -11.51 3.30 -7.21
CA GLN A 124 -11.83 4.24 -6.13
C GLN A 124 -10.72 5.29 -5.97
N SER A 125 -9.45 4.88 -5.98
CA SER A 125 -8.31 5.80 -5.84
C SER A 125 -8.22 6.79 -7.00
N LEU A 126 -8.48 6.32 -8.22
CA LEU A 126 -8.56 7.18 -9.41
C LEU A 126 -9.73 8.16 -9.31
N ALA A 127 -10.91 7.69 -8.90
CA ALA A 127 -12.09 8.53 -8.74
C ALA A 127 -11.86 9.63 -7.69
N LEU A 128 -11.26 9.30 -6.54
CA LEU A 128 -10.97 10.27 -5.47
C LEU A 128 -10.04 11.40 -5.94
N ILE A 129 -8.95 11.05 -6.66
CA ILE A 129 -8.04 12.06 -7.20
C ILE A 129 -8.71 12.89 -8.29
N PHE A 130 -9.50 12.26 -9.15
CA PHE A 130 -10.24 12.98 -10.17
C PHE A 130 -11.21 14.00 -9.55
N THR A 131 -12.00 13.60 -8.54
CA THR A 131 -12.94 14.50 -7.86
C THR A 131 -12.22 15.63 -7.15
N TRP A 132 -11.05 15.37 -6.56
CA TRP A 132 -10.23 16.38 -5.90
C TRP A 132 -9.66 17.40 -6.88
N VAL A 133 -9.03 16.93 -7.96
CA VAL A 133 -8.43 17.80 -8.98
C VAL A 133 -9.48 18.62 -9.74
N THR A 134 -10.70 18.09 -9.90
CA THR A 134 -11.80 18.78 -10.59
C THR A 134 -12.67 19.64 -9.67
N GLY A 135 -12.37 19.70 -8.36
CA GLY A 135 -13.16 20.48 -7.40
C GLY A 135 -14.59 19.98 -7.23
N ARG A 136 -14.82 18.68 -7.41
CA ARG A 136 -16.13 18.02 -7.25
C ARG A 136 -16.27 17.32 -5.89
N LEU A 137 -15.35 17.58 -4.97
CA LEU A 137 -15.42 17.18 -3.56
C LEU A 137 -16.04 18.28 -2.71
#